data_AF-A0AAJ1N4U2-F1
#
_entry.id   AF-A0AAJ1N4U2-F1
#
_cell.length_a   1.000
_cell.length_b   1.000
_cell.length_c   1.000
_cell.angle_alpha   90.00
_cell.angle_beta   90.00
_cell.angle_gamma   90.00
#
_symmetry.space_group_name_H-M   'P 1'
#
loop_
_entity.id
_entity.type
_entity.pdbx_description
1 polymer ?
#
loop_
_entity_poly.entity_id
_entity_poly.type
_entity_poly.pdbx_seq_one_letter_code
_entity_poly.pdbx_strand_id
1 'polypeptide(L)'
;MIIQALNNREFLMKPITQDKFNELLEEFGEDQLARELDYLQKRGLVQDGAVRIGVVDDEPYSFNIHKMGLTADGVDCANADTLGNKLNVVNIKIHESTIKNLEAMIRAVNLPDEDKKTLLDMVKEKGAEAVV
;
A
#
# COMPACT_ATOMS: atom_id res chain seq x y z
N MET A 1 9.51 7.17 3.54
CA MET A 1 10.13 6.08 4.33
C MET A 1 11.49 5.85 3.71
N ILE A 2 12.60 5.99 4.44
CA ILE A 2 13.94 6.12 3.79
C ILE A 2 14.32 4.89 2.95
N ILE A 3 13.70 3.74 3.20
CA ILE A 3 13.99 2.49 2.49
C ILE A 3 13.92 2.63 0.96
N GLN A 4 13.01 3.47 0.45
CA GLN A 4 12.90 3.75 -0.99
C GLN A 4 14.08 4.57 -1.51
N ALA A 5 14.60 5.49 -0.70
CA ALA A 5 15.75 6.32 -1.05
C ALA A 5 17.08 5.56 -0.94
N LEU A 6 17.15 4.52 -0.11
CA LEU A 6 18.28 3.57 -0.04
C LEU A 6 18.29 2.56 -1.20
N ASN A 7 17.19 2.41 -1.93
CA ASN A 7 17.06 1.40 -2.97
C ASN A 7 17.78 1.78 -4.26
N ASN A 8 18.98 1.23 -4.47
CA ASN A 8 19.71 1.37 -5.72
C ASN A 8 19.25 0.30 -6.74
N ARG A 9 18.40 0.70 -7.69
CA ARG A 9 17.83 -0.20 -8.71
C ARG A 9 18.85 -0.73 -9.73
N GLU A 10 19.94 -0.01 -9.95
CA GLU A 10 21.01 -0.45 -10.87
C GLU A 10 21.93 -1.47 -10.19
N PHE A 11 22.16 -1.31 -8.88
CA PHE A 11 23.04 -2.15 -8.09
C PHE A 11 22.35 -2.56 -6.77
N LEU A 12 21.43 -3.52 -6.87
CA LEU A 12 20.67 -4.02 -5.73
C LEU A 12 21.59 -4.47 -4.59
N MET A 13 21.17 -4.17 -3.36
CA MET A 13 21.85 -4.53 -2.11
C MET A 13 23.26 -3.96 -1.93
N LYS A 14 23.80 -3.21 -2.91
CA LYS A 14 25.05 -2.50 -2.69
C LYS A 14 24.84 -1.36 -1.70
N PRO A 15 25.83 -1.10 -0.83
CA PRO A 15 25.78 0.08 0.03
C PRO A 15 25.69 1.36 -0.80
N ILE A 16 25.03 2.37 -0.25
CA ILE A 16 24.94 3.69 -0.87
C ILE A 16 26.33 4.36 -0.97
N THR A 17 26.44 5.34 -1.85
CA THR A 17 27.65 6.18 -1.98
C THR A 17 27.69 7.26 -0.91
N GLN A 18 28.86 7.88 -0.72
CA GLN A 18 29.02 9.05 0.15
C GLN A 18 28.12 10.21 -0.29
N ASP A 19 28.04 10.48 -1.61
CA ASP A 19 27.18 11.55 -2.14
C ASP A 19 25.72 11.29 -1.79
N LYS A 20 25.25 10.05 -1.96
CA LYS A 20 23.88 9.68 -1.60
C LYS A 20 23.64 9.79 -0.10
N PHE A 21 24.62 9.44 0.73
CA PHE A 21 24.52 9.61 2.17
C PHE A 21 24.38 11.09 2.56
N ASN A 22 25.16 11.97 1.95
CA ASN A 22 25.06 13.42 2.18
C ASN A 22 23.69 13.96 1.75
N GLU A 23 23.15 13.52 0.60
CA GLU A 23 21.78 13.87 0.19
C GLU A 23 20.74 13.45 1.23
N LEU A 24 20.84 12.23 1.77
CA LEU A 24 19.92 11.74 2.80
C LEU A 24 20.05 12.53 4.10
N LEU A 25 21.27 12.93 4.47
CA LEU A 25 21.51 13.78 5.63
C LEU A 25 20.89 15.17 5.46
N GLU A 26 21.02 15.78 4.29
CA GLU A 26 20.40 17.07 3.99
C GLU A 26 18.87 16.99 3.96
N GLU A 27 18.31 15.90 3.42
CA GLU A 27 16.87 15.72 3.28
C GLU A 27 16.16 15.40 4.62
N PHE A 28 16.74 14.51 5.42
CA PHE A 28 16.08 13.97 6.63
C PHE A 28 16.67 14.50 7.94
N GLY A 29 17.92 14.95 7.93
CA GLY A 29 18.69 15.23 9.15
C GLY A 29 19.19 13.97 9.86
N GLU A 30 20.26 14.12 10.65
CA GLU A 30 20.93 13.01 11.33
C GLU A 30 20.00 12.22 12.25
N ASP A 31 19.26 12.91 13.12
CA ASP A 31 18.34 12.30 14.09
C ASP A 31 17.30 11.38 13.46
N GLN A 32 16.65 11.84 12.39
CA GLN A 32 15.62 11.05 11.72
C GLN A 32 16.26 9.90 10.97
N LEU A 33 17.36 10.16 10.27
CA LEU A 33 18.09 9.14 9.52
C LEU A 33 18.56 8.00 10.45
N ALA A 34 19.11 8.34 11.62
CA ALA A 34 19.55 7.38 12.62
C ALA A 34 18.41 6.51 13.14
N ARG A 35 17.27 7.11 13.52
CA ARG A 35 16.10 6.38 14.02
C ARG A 35 15.50 5.46 12.96
N GLU A 36 15.35 5.93 11.72
CA GLU A 36 14.80 5.11 10.64
C GLU A 36 15.76 3.98 10.25
N LEU A 37 17.07 4.22 10.17
CA LEU A 37 18.06 3.16 9.92
C LEU A 37 18.08 2.12 11.03
N ASP A 38 18.01 2.54 12.30
CA ASP A 38 18.00 1.61 13.44
C ASP A 38 16.75 0.72 13.40
N TYR A 39 15.60 1.30 13.07
CA TYR A 39 14.37 0.54 12.84
C TYR A 39 14.52 -0.46 11.69
N LEU A 40 15.03 -0.02 10.53
CA LEU A 40 15.16 -0.86 9.34
C LEU A 40 16.18 -1.99 9.52
N GLN A 41 17.32 -1.76 10.19
CA GLN A 41 18.28 -2.82 10.48
C GLN A 41 17.73 -3.84 11.49
N LYS A 42 17.01 -3.40 12.53
CA LYS A 42 16.32 -4.30 13.49
C LYS A 42 15.22 -5.13 12.82
N ARG A 43 14.60 -4.59 11.78
CA ARG A 43 13.64 -5.27 10.92
C ARG A 43 14.27 -6.23 9.91
N GLY A 44 15.61 -6.25 9.79
CA GLY A 44 16.34 -7.05 8.81
C GLY A 44 16.27 -6.51 7.38
N LEU A 45 15.85 -5.25 7.18
CA LEU A 45 15.67 -4.63 5.86
C LEU A 45 16.91 -3.88 5.36
N VAL A 46 17.76 -3.45 6.29
CA VAL A 46 19.08 -2.88 6.04
C VAL A 46 20.12 -3.77 6.73
N GLN A 47 21.35 -3.84 6.20
CA GLN A 47 22.39 -4.66 6.82
C GLN A 47 22.66 -4.22 8.27
N ASP A 48 22.92 -5.21 9.13
CA ASP A 48 23.26 -4.96 10.52
C ASP A 48 24.52 -4.08 10.65
N GLY A 49 24.46 -3.12 11.59
CA GLY A 49 25.52 -2.16 11.85
C GLY A 49 25.56 -0.97 10.89
N ALA A 50 24.51 -0.71 10.11
CA ALA A 50 24.36 0.50 9.30
C ALA A 50 24.30 1.77 10.16
N VAL A 51 23.71 1.68 11.35
CA VAL A 51 23.76 2.71 12.36
C VAL A 51 23.96 2.11 13.75
N ARG A 52 24.70 2.80 14.59
CA ARG A 52 24.79 2.52 16.02
C ARG A 52 24.26 3.72 16.79
N ILE A 53 23.33 3.47 17.70
CA ILE A 53 22.82 4.49 18.61
C ILE A 53 23.67 4.43 19.88
N GLY A 54 24.43 5.48 20.13
CA GLY A 54 25.25 5.68 21.32
C GLY A 54 24.42 6.22 22.48
N VAL A 55 24.85 5.92 23.71
CA VAL A 55 24.20 6.37 24.96
C VAL A 55 24.94 7.56 25.58
N VAL A 56 25.83 8.22 24.82
CA VAL A 56 26.72 9.28 25.32
C VAL A 56 26.36 10.60 24.65
N ASP A 57 26.28 11.66 25.45
CA ASP A 57 25.62 12.94 25.09
C ASP A 57 26.22 13.67 23.88
N ASP A 58 27.51 13.45 23.56
CA ASP A 58 28.21 14.22 22.52
C ASP A 58 28.14 13.61 21.10
N GLU A 59 27.92 12.30 20.97
CA GLU A 59 27.73 11.61 19.68
C GLU A 59 26.65 10.53 19.82
N PRO A 60 25.36 10.92 19.73
CA PRO A 60 24.25 10.00 19.97
C PRO A 60 24.10 8.92 18.89
N TYR A 61 24.71 9.09 17.71
CA TYR A 61 24.66 8.13 16.61
C TYR A 61 25.97 8.06 15.83
N SER A 62 26.26 6.88 15.28
CA SER A 62 27.36 6.66 14.33
C SER A 62 26.84 5.89 13.11
N PHE A 63 27.07 6.42 11.91
CA PHE A 63 26.65 5.82 10.64
C PHE A 63 27.80 5.04 10.00
N ASN A 64 27.49 3.89 9.43
CA ASN A 64 28.44 3.08 8.65
C ASN A 64 27.94 2.91 7.22
N ILE A 65 28.39 3.80 6.34
CA ILE A 65 27.95 3.87 4.94
C ILE A 65 28.19 2.54 4.21
N HIS A 66 29.25 1.80 4.53
CA HIS A 66 29.54 0.48 3.93
C HIS A 66 28.54 -0.63 4.33
N LYS A 67 27.68 -0.36 5.31
CA LYS A 67 26.58 -1.23 5.75
C LYS A 67 25.21 -0.65 5.41
N MET A 68 25.13 0.54 4.84
CA MET A 68 23.88 1.17 4.38
C MET A 68 23.44 0.61 3.01
N GLY A 69 23.36 -0.71 2.92
CA GLY A 69 22.76 -1.43 1.80
C GLY A 69 21.49 -2.15 2.26
N LEU A 70 20.51 -2.27 1.37
CA LEU A 70 19.33 -3.09 1.63
C LEU A 70 19.71 -4.58 1.66
N THR A 71 19.00 -5.36 2.48
CA THR A 71 19.00 -6.83 2.38
C THR A 71 18.09 -7.27 1.22
N ALA A 72 18.02 -8.57 0.92
CA ALA A 72 17.05 -9.10 -0.05
C ALA A 72 15.61 -8.70 0.33
N ASP A 73 15.23 -8.93 1.59
CA ASP A 73 13.93 -8.52 2.14
C ASP A 73 13.73 -7.00 2.08
N GLY A 74 14.81 -6.23 2.27
CA GLY A 74 14.81 -4.78 2.13
C GLY A 74 14.49 -4.31 0.72
N VAL A 75 15.11 -4.93 -0.29
CA VAL A 75 14.84 -4.68 -1.71
C VAL A 75 13.40 -5.04 -2.06
N ASP A 76 12.93 -6.21 -1.62
CA ASP A 76 11.55 -6.65 -1.85
C ASP A 76 10.56 -5.70 -1.19
N CYS A 77 10.84 -5.23 0.04
CA CYS A 77 10.01 -4.25 0.74
C CYS A 77 10.01 -2.88 0.05
N ALA A 78 11.16 -2.41 -0.44
CA ALA A 78 11.29 -1.13 -1.12
C ALA A 78 10.63 -1.12 -2.51
N ASN A 79 10.58 -2.28 -3.17
CA ASN A 79 9.95 -2.47 -4.47
C ASN A 79 8.48 -2.90 -4.36
N ALA A 80 8.07 -3.45 -3.21
CA ALA A 80 6.68 -3.73 -2.94
C ALA A 80 5.87 -2.44 -3.08
N ASP A 81 4.69 -2.55 -3.67
CA ASP A 81 3.78 -1.44 -3.83
C ASP A 81 3.29 -1.01 -2.43
N THR A 82 4.06 -0.12 -1.80
CA THR A 82 3.84 0.32 -0.42
C THR A 82 2.47 0.97 -0.25
N LEU A 83 1.85 1.45 -1.34
CA LEU A 83 0.45 1.85 -1.33
C LEU A 83 -0.50 0.65 -1.41
N GLY A 84 -0.26 -0.31 -2.31
CA GLY A 84 -1.10 -1.50 -2.50
C GLY A 84 -1.12 -2.48 -1.32
N ASN A 85 -0.06 -2.50 -0.49
CA ASN A 85 -0.02 -3.31 0.74
C ASN A 85 -0.59 -2.57 1.97
N LYS A 86 -0.60 -1.23 1.95
CA LYS A 86 -1.09 -0.40 3.06
C LYS A 86 -2.58 -0.07 2.92
N LEU A 87 -3.07 -0.01 1.69
CA LEU A 87 -4.49 0.01 1.37
C LEU A 87 -4.84 -1.43 0.95
N ASN A 88 -5.71 -2.11 1.69
CA ASN A 88 -6.17 -3.48 1.41
C ASN A 88 -7.05 -3.51 0.13
N VAL A 89 -6.51 -3.07 -1.00
CA VAL A 89 -7.24 -2.78 -2.24
C VAL A 89 -7.36 -4.06 -3.03
N VAL A 90 -8.57 -4.62 -2.98
CA VAL A 90 -8.96 -5.72 -3.87
C VAL A 90 -9.51 -5.08 -5.15
N ASN A 91 -8.78 -5.22 -6.25
CA ASN A 91 -9.27 -4.85 -7.57
C ASN A 91 -10.33 -5.86 -8.03
N ILE A 92 -11.61 -5.55 -7.80
CA ILE A 92 -12.74 -6.35 -8.28
C ILE A 92 -13.14 -5.85 -9.66
N LYS A 93 -12.97 -6.69 -10.68
CA LYS A 93 -13.50 -6.43 -12.03
C LYS A 93 -14.94 -6.93 -12.10
N ILE A 94 -15.89 -5.99 -12.10
CA ILE A 94 -17.31 -6.29 -12.26
C ILE A 94 -17.66 -6.14 -13.73
N HIS A 95 -18.28 -7.17 -14.32
CA HIS A 95 -18.76 -7.09 -15.70
C HIS A 95 -19.97 -6.14 -15.77
N GLU A 96 -20.06 -5.32 -16.81
CA GLU A 96 -21.10 -4.29 -16.97
C GLU A 96 -22.53 -4.84 -16.83
N SER A 97 -22.76 -6.08 -17.30
CA SER A 97 -24.05 -6.77 -17.15
C SER A 97 -24.48 -6.96 -15.69
N THR A 98 -23.52 -7.13 -14.77
CA THR A 98 -23.80 -7.30 -13.34
C THR A 98 -24.28 -5.99 -12.73
N ILE A 99 -23.71 -4.85 -13.15
CA ILE A 99 -24.15 -3.52 -12.71
C ILE A 99 -25.57 -3.24 -13.22
N LYS A 100 -25.85 -3.54 -14.49
CA LYS A 100 -27.20 -3.37 -15.07
C LYS A 100 -28.26 -4.21 -14.35
N ASN A 101 -27.93 -5.45 -13.98
CA ASN A 101 -28.85 -6.31 -13.22
C ASN A 101 -29.13 -5.76 -11.82
N LEU A 102 -28.12 -5.21 -11.14
CA LEU A 102 -28.30 -4.55 -9.84
C LEU A 102 -29.18 -3.30 -9.95
N GLU A 103 -28.98 -2.48 -10.99
CA GLU A 103 -29.84 -1.32 -11.25
C GLU A 103 -31.30 -1.72 -11.51
N ALA A 104 -31.53 -2.77 -12.30
CA ALA A 104 -32.87 -3.28 -12.57
C ALA A 104 -33.56 -3.77 -11.29
N MET A 105 -32.83 -4.49 -10.42
CA MET A 105 -33.35 -4.93 -9.13
C MET A 105 -33.70 -3.75 -8.21
N ILE A 106 -32.83 -2.74 -8.11
CA ILE A 106 -33.08 -1.54 -7.30
C ILE A 106 -34.32 -0.79 -7.81
N ARG A 107 -34.46 -0.62 -9.13
CA ARG A 107 -35.63 0.03 -9.74
C ARG A 107 -36.92 -0.74 -9.48
N ALA A 108 -36.89 -2.07 -9.56
CA ALA A 108 -38.04 -2.92 -9.26
C ALA A 108 -38.44 -2.86 -7.77
N VAL A 109 -37.47 -2.75 -6.87
CA VAL A 109 -37.72 -2.61 -5.42
C VAL A 109 -38.22 -1.22 -5.07
N ASN A 110 -37.86 -0.19 -5.84
CA ASN A 110 -38.29 1.19 -5.61
C ASN A 110 -39.68 1.53 -6.18
N LEU A 111 -40.42 0.52 -6.68
CA LEU A 111 -41.83 0.67 -7.01
C LEU A 111 -42.65 0.84 -5.71
N PRO A 112 -43.58 1.82 -5.65
CA PRO A 112 -44.58 1.91 -4.60
C PRO A 112 -45.30 0.58 -4.37
N ASP A 113 -45.67 0.28 -3.13
CA ASP A 113 -46.28 -1.02 -2.79
C ASP A 113 -47.61 -1.27 -3.51
N GLU A 114 -48.35 -0.21 -3.87
CA GLU A 114 -49.55 -0.31 -4.70
C GLU A 114 -49.24 -0.78 -6.14
N ASP A 115 -48.14 -0.31 -6.73
CA ASP A 115 -47.74 -0.69 -8.08
C ASP A 115 -47.23 -2.13 -8.11
N LYS A 116 -46.48 -2.55 -7.08
CA LYS A 116 -46.07 -3.97 -6.93
C LYS A 116 -47.27 -4.89 -6.77
N LYS A 117 -48.28 -4.48 -6.00
CA LYS A 117 -49.51 -5.27 -5.79
C LYS A 117 -50.32 -5.38 -7.09
N THR A 118 -50.47 -4.29 -7.82
CA THR A 118 -51.15 -4.26 -9.12
C THR A 118 -50.45 -5.17 -10.14
N LEU A 119 -49.12 -5.12 -10.22
CA LEU A 119 -48.35 -6.00 -11.10
C LEU A 119 -48.45 -7.48 -10.67
N LEU A 120 -48.42 -7.77 -9.37
CA LEU A 120 -48.58 -9.12 -8.84
C LEU A 120 -49.97 -9.70 -9.16
N ASP A 121 -51.02 -8.88 -9.02
CA ASP A 121 -52.40 -9.27 -9.31
C ASP A 121 -52.59 -9.49 -10.83
N MET A 122 -51.98 -8.66 -11.68
CA MET A 122 -51.95 -8.88 -13.13
C MET A 122 -51.26 -10.18 -13.54
N VAL A 123 -50.12 -10.54 -12.93
CA VAL A 123 -49.44 -11.83 -13.19
C VAL A 123 -50.29 -13.01 -12.74
N LYS A 124 -50.99 -12.91 -11.60
CA LYS A 124 -51.86 -13.98 -11.09
C LYS A 124 -53.08 -14.21 -11.97
N GLU A 125 -53.68 -13.14 -12.49
CA GLU A 125 -54.89 -13.23 -13.31
C GLU A 125 -54.60 -13.58 -14.77
N LYS A 126 -53.51 -13.08 -15.34
CA LYS A 126 -53.24 -13.15 -16.80
C LYS A 126 -51.95 -13.87 -17.17
N GLY A 127 -51.19 -14.36 -16.19
CA GLY A 127 -49.90 -15.02 -16.41
C GLY A 127 -48.75 -14.03 -16.64
N ALA A 128 -47.52 -14.56 -16.63
CA ALA A 128 -46.29 -13.75 -16.70
C ALA A 128 -46.13 -12.95 -18.00
N GLU A 129 -46.84 -13.33 -19.06
CA GLU A 129 -46.83 -12.66 -20.37
C GLU A 129 -47.51 -11.28 -20.34
N ALA A 130 -48.27 -10.96 -19.28
CA ALA A 130 -49.00 -9.70 -19.16
C ALA A 130 -48.16 -8.53 -18.59
N VAL A 131 -46.90 -8.77 -18.22
CA VAL A 131 -46.02 -7.79 -17.54
C VAL A 131 -44.71 -7.53 -18.32
N VAL A 132 -44.75 -7.66 -19.64
CA VAL A 132 -43.64 -7.35 -20.56
C VAL A 132 -43.85 -6.02 -21.26
#